data_AF-K1Z589-F1
#
_entry.id   AF-K1Z589-F1
#
_cell.length_a   1.000
_cell.length_b   1.000
_cell.length_c   1.000
_cell.angle_alpha   90.00
_cell.angle_beta   90.00
_cell.angle_gamma   90.00
#
_symmetry.space_group_name_H-M   'P 1'
#
loop_
_entity.id
_entity.type
_entity.pdbx_description
1 polymer ?
#
loop_
_entity_poly.entity_id
_entity_poly.type
_entity_poly.pdbx_seq_one_letter_code
_entity_poly.pdbx_strand_id
1 'polypeptide(L)' 'MLDCIMSYANIKIPTVEINLLKNLTKEKTGQKAIMKALAFFFRYAKQRQIADILKNISFDSSFQPLKLRNHER' A
#
# COMPACT_ATOMS: atom_id res chain seq x y z
N MET A 1 20.63 -14.41 8.25
CA MET A 1 19.21 -14.10 8.53
C MET A 1 19.19 -12.78 9.27
N LEU A 2 18.71 -11.70 8.63
CA LEU A 2 18.54 -10.40 9.27
C LEU A 2 17.18 -10.42 9.96
N ASP A 3 17.19 -10.68 11.26
CA ASP A 3 16.00 -10.49 12.09
C ASP A 3 15.65 -9.00 12.08
N CYS A 4 14.57 -8.66 11.37
CA CYS A 4 14.02 -7.32 11.35
C CYS A 4 13.59 -6.99 12.78
N ILE A 5 14.38 -6.15 13.46
CA ILE A 5 14.04 -5.59 14.76
C ILE A 5 12.78 -4.73 14.55
N MET A 6 11.63 -5.33 14.83
CA MET A 6 10.34 -4.65 14.91
C MET A 6 10.42 -3.64 16.07
N SER A 7 10.88 -2.41 15.78
CA SER A 7 10.83 -1.32 16.75
C SER A 7 9.37 -1.07 17.11
N TYR A 8 9.00 -1.34 18.36
CA TYR A 8 7.65 -1.11 18.86
C TYR A 8 7.47 0.40 19.06
N ALA A 9 6.79 1.05 18.12
CA ALA A 9 6.34 2.43 18.31
C ALA A 9 5.26 2.45 19.40
N ASN A 10 5.52 3.12 20.52
CA ASN A 10 4.57 3.22 21.63
C ASN A 10 3.54 4.33 21.36
N ILE A 11 2.69 4.09 20.37
CA ILE A 11 1.64 5.03 19.95
C ILE A 11 0.41 4.75 20.81
N LYS A 12 -0.04 5.77 21.55
CA LYS A 12 -1.31 5.69 22.29
C LYS A 12 -2.46 5.86 21.30
N ILE A 13 -3.17 4.77 21.03
CA ILE A 13 -4.37 4.76 20.18
C ILE A 13 -5.58 4.46 21.08
N PRO A 14 -6.68 5.25 21.01
CA PRO A 14 -7.88 4.99 21.77
C PRO A 14 -8.43 3.57 21.54
N THR A 15 -8.87 2.91 22.61
CA THR A 15 -9.38 1.53 22.53
C THR A 15 -10.59 1.40 21.60
N VAL A 16 -11.43 2.44 21.53
CA VAL A 16 -12.59 2.50 20.63
C VAL A 16 -12.16 2.38 19.16
N GLU A 17 -11.10 3.11 18.79
CA GLU A 17 -10.55 3.09 17.42
C GLU A 17 -9.91 1.74 17.08
N ILE A 18 -9.17 1.14 18.03
CA ILE A 18 -8.58 -0.20 17.84
C ILE A 18 -9.68 -1.25 17.62
N ASN A 19 -10.78 -1.19 18.39
CA ASN A 19 -11.89 -2.13 18.24
C ASN A 19 -12.59 -1.97 16.90
N LEU A 20 -12.78 -0.73 16.44
CA LEU A 20 -13.34 -0.44 15.12
C LEU A 20 -12.42 -0.98 14.02
N LEU A 21 -11.10 -0.75 14.12
CA LEU A 21 -10.10 -1.31 13.23
C LEU A 21 -10.15 -2.84 13.19
N LYS A 22 -10.20 -3.51 14.34
CA LYS A 22 -10.31 -4.98 14.43
C LYS A 22 -11.54 -5.50 13.70
N ASN A 23 -12.69 -4.82 13.83
CA ASN A 23 -13.93 -5.20 13.15
C ASN A 23 -13.81 -5.03 11.62
N LEU A 24 -13.23 -3.92 11.17
CA LEU A 24 -13.00 -3.67 9.74
C LEU A 24 -12.00 -4.65 9.12
N THR A 25 -10.92 -4.97 9.83
CA THR A 25 -9.86 -5.84 9.32
C THR A 25 -10.13 -7.33 9.59
N LYS A 26 -11.16 -7.66 10.38
CA LYS A 26 -11.48 -9.00 10.90
C LYS A 26 -10.34 -9.65 11.68
N GLU A 27 -9.59 -8.85 12.45
CA GLU A 27 -8.41 -9.31 13.20
C GLU A 27 -8.69 -9.44 14.70
N LYS A 28 -8.06 -10.44 15.35
CA LYS A 28 -8.24 -10.70 16.79
C LYS A 28 -7.41 -9.76 17.66
N THR A 29 -6.25 -9.31 17.19
CA THR A 29 -5.33 -8.44 17.95
C THR A 29 -5.24 -7.04 17.33
N GLY A 30 -5.11 -6.01 18.19
CA GLY A 30 -4.99 -4.62 17.73
C GLY A 30 -3.75 -4.40 16.86
N GLN A 31 -2.62 -5.01 17.22
CA GLN A 31 -1.38 -4.92 16.43
C GLN A 31 -1.58 -5.44 15.00
N LYS A 32 -2.22 -6.61 14.82
CA LYS A 32 -2.50 -7.16 13.48
C LYS A 32 -3.48 -6.28 12.70
N ALA A 33 -4.50 -5.74 13.37
CA ALA A 33 -5.45 -4.81 12.76
C ALA A 33 -4.73 -3.55 12.23
N ILE A 34 -3.85 -2.95 13.03
CA ILE A 34 -3.05 -1.78 12.65
C ILE A 34 -2.13 -2.12 11.48
N MET A 35 -1.37 -3.21 11.56
CA MET A 35 -0.47 -3.62 10.47
C MET A 35 -1.21 -3.82 9.15
N LYS A 36 -2.39 -4.46 9.18
CA LYS A 36 -3.20 -4.73 8.00
C LYS A 36 -3.80 -3.45 7.41
N ALA A 37 -4.24 -2.53 8.27
CA ALA A 37 -4.70 -1.21 7.83
C ALA A 37 -3.56 -0.40 7.19
N LEU A 38 -2.38 -0.37 7.81
CA LEU A 38 -1.21 0.31 7.25
C LEU A 38 -0.81 -0.29 5.89
N ALA A 39 -0.77 -1.61 5.77
CA ALA A 39 -0.47 -2.28 4.49
C ALA A 39 -1.47 -1.88 3.39
N PHE A 40 -2.75 -1.78 3.72
CA PHE A 40 -3.78 -1.29 2.79
C PHE A 40 -3.51 0.16 2.36
N PHE A 41 -3.24 1.07 3.30
CA PHE A 41 -2.97 2.47 2.99
C PHE A 41 -1.71 2.66 2.15
N PHE A 42 -0.63 1.94 2.46
CA PHE A 42 0.60 1.99 1.65
C PHE A 42 0.36 1.50 0.22
N ARG A 43 -0.39 0.41 0.06
CA ARG A 43 -0.76 -0.08 -1.28
C ARG A 43 -1.58 0.95 -2.05
N TYR A 44 -2.56 1.57 -1.41
CA TYR A 44 -3.39 2.59 -2.02
C TYR A 44 -2.60 3.85 -2.40
N ALA A 45 -1.72 4.32 -1.52
CA ALA A 45 -0.81 5.44 -1.79
C ALA A 45 0.10 5.15 -2.99
N LYS A 46 0.68 3.94 -3.06
CA LYS A 46 1.49 3.51 -4.21
C LYS A 46 0.68 3.47 -5.50
N GLN A 47 -0.54 2.94 -5.47
CA GLN A 47 -1.43 2.92 -6.63
C GLN A 47 -1.78 4.34 -7.11
N ARG A 48 -2.01 5.27 -6.18
CA ARG A 48 -2.26 6.67 -6.51
C ARG A 48 -1.05 7.32 -7.19
N GLN A 49 0.15 7.11 -6.66
CA GLN A 49 1.38 7.60 -7.29
C GLN A 49 1.56 7.06 -8.72
N ILE A 50 1.32 5.76 -8.92
CA ILE A 50 1.37 5.15 -10.25
C ILE A 50 0.34 5.79 -11.19
N ALA A 51 -0.89 5.99 -10.72
CA ALA A 51 -1.94 6.62 -11.53
C ALA A 51 -1.58 8.07 -11.91
N ASP A 52 -0.99 8.83 -10.99
CA ASP A 52 -0.56 10.19 -11.26
C ASP A 52 0.63 10.24 -12.25
N ILE A 53 1.56 9.28 -12.16
CA ILE A 53 2.62 9.10 -13.17
C ILE A 53 2.00 8.79 -14.54
N LEU A 54 1.07 7.83 -14.61
CA LEU A 54 0.43 7.44 -15.87
C LEU A 54 -0.34 8.58 -16.53
N LYS A 55 -0.99 9.46 -15.76
CA LYS A 55 -1.66 10.66 -16.30
C LYS A 55 -0.70 11.66 -16.93
N ASN A 56 0.52 11.75 -16.41
CA ASN A 56 1.54 12.69 -16.88
C ASN A 56 2.37 12.13 -18.04
N ILE A 57 2.26 10.83 -18.33
CA ILE A 57 2.87 10.24 -19.52
C ILE A 57 2.02 10.67 -20.72
N SER A 58 2.49 11.72 -21.40
CA SER A 58 2.02 12.05 -22.74
C SER A 58 2.56 10.99 -23.70
N PHE A 59 1.68 10.11 -24.18
CA PHE A 59 2.02 9.23 -25.28
C PHE A 59 2.15 10.07 -26.55
N ASP A 60 3.29 9.97 -27.22
CA ASP A 60 3.42 10.50 -28.58
C ASP A 60 2.31 9.88 -29.45
N SER A 61 1.79 10.64 -30.40
CA SER A 61 0.81 10.19 -31.41
C SER A 61 1.25 8.93 -32.18
N SER A 62 2.55 8.64 -32.17
CA SER A 62 3.19 7.46 -32.77
C SER A 62 3.32 6.25 -31.81
N PHE A 63 2.87 6.37 -30.56
CA PHE A 63 3.06 5.35 -29.53
C PHE A 63 2.28 4.06 -29.84
N GLN A 64 3.01 3.00 -30.15
CA GLN A 64 2.47 1.66 -30.41
C GLN A 64 2.73 0.74 -29.21
N PRO A 65 1.78 0.57 -28.28
CA PRO A 65 1.97 -0.21 -27.04
C PRO A 65 2.35 -1.68 -27.30
N LEU A 66 1.97 -2.23 -28.46
CA LEU A 66 2.30 -3.60 -28.86
C LEU A 66 3.80 -3.82 -29.11
N LYS A 67 4.57 -2.78 -29.46
CA LYS A 67 6.03 -2.90 -29.71
C LYS A 67 6.85 -2.95 -28.41
N LEU A 68 6.43 -2.26 -27.35
CA LEU A 68 7.11 -2.30 -26.04
C LEU A 68 7.10 -3.69 -25.41
N ARG A 69 6.01 -4.44 -25.57
CA ARG A 69 5.87 -5.81 -25.06
C ARG A 69 6.96 -6.77 -25.54
N ASN A 70 7.56 -6.51 -26.69
CA ASN A 70 8.59 -7.37 -27.29
C ASN A 70 10.03 -6.98 -26.90
N HIS A 71 10.26 -5.78 -26.36
CA HIS A 71 11.60 -5.32 -25.97
C HIS A 71 11.89 -5.44 -24.47
N GLU A 72 10.86 -5.44 -23.61
CA GLU A 72 11.00 -5.60 -22.16
C GLU A 72 10.90 -7.06 -21.67
N ARG A 73 10.67 -8.01 -22.58
CA ARG A 73 10.60 -9.45 -22.29
C ARG A 73 11.97 -10.11 -22.32
#